data_AF-A0A916WP11-F1
#
_entry.id   AF-A0A916WP11-F1
#
_cell.length_a   1.000
_cell.length_b   1.000
_cell.length_c   1.000
_cell.angle_alpha   90.00
_cell.angle_beta   90.00
_cell.angle_gamma   90.00
#
_symmetry.space_group_name_H-M   'P 1'
#
loop_
_entity.id
_entity.type
_entity.pdbx_description
1 polymer ?
#
loop_
_entity_poly.entity_id
_entity_poly.type
_entity_poly.pdbx_seq_one_letter_code
_entity_poly.pdbx_strand_id
1 'polypeptide(L)'
;MPANATVTITGNLNVLSGARLDADSAPSTITVGRNVVGYPGSTTGLGCTAAHGGCTTGGPDGNGPYAGQQSSITIMGNASFDHVFNAALDGLTVNGNVTSVGGGAGFDFPGFIPFSVKDDTIHGNLTVSGLSTTWFGVIRSTIDGNVSLSDIMLGDPDGNEIVHDTIGKNLICTNMVPAPQIGDADDGIPDPSYPFSTVGRNVIGQCGFVLAP
;
A
#
# COMPACT_ATOMS: atom_id res chain seq x y z
N MET A 1 2.93 -16.94 -3.32
CA MET A 1 1.94 -18.05 -3.22
C MET A 1 1.82 -18.83 -4.54
N PRO A 2 1.36 -20.10 -4.58
CA PRO A 2 1.11 -20.78 -5.85
C PRO A 2 -0.02 -20.11 -6.65
N ALA A 3 0.10 -20.11 -7.97
CA ALA A 3 -0.98 -19.67 -8.85
C ALA A 3 -2.26 -20.50 -8.63
N ASN A 4 -3.40 -19.83 -8.68
CA ASN A 4 -4.74 -20.33 -8.38
C ASN A 4 -4.94 -20.87 -6.96
N ALA A 5 -4.04 -20.56 -6.02
CA ALA A 5 -4.22 -20.96 -4.63
C ALA A 5 -5.44 -20.24 -4.03
N THR A 6 -6.30 -21.01 -3.37
CA THR A 6 -7.34 -20.49 -2.48
C THR A 6 -6.96 -20.82 -1.05
N VAL A 7 -6.66 -19.81 -0.25
CA VAL A 7 -6.20 -19.95 1.13
C VAL A 7 -7.18 -19.24 2.06
N THR A 8 -7.73 -19.99 3.02
CA THR A 8 -8.56 -19.43 4.08
C THR A 8 -7.86 -19.57 5.42
N ILE A 9 -7.54 -18.44 6.04
CA ILE A 9 -7.00 -18.37 7.39
C ILE A 9 -8.17 -17.99 8.30
N THR A 10 -8.62 -18.88 9.17
CA THR A 10 -9.79 -18.63 10.03
C THR A 10 -9.51 -17.66 11.18
N GLY A 11 -8.24 -17.49 11.54
CA GLY A 11 -7.77 -16.63 12.62
C GLY A 11 -6.99 -15.41 12.12
N ASN A 12 -5.99 -15.01 12.92
CA ASN A 12 -5.04 -13.99 12.51
C ASN A 12 -3.97 -14.60 11.60
N LEU A 13 -3.46 -13.82 10.67
CA LEU A 13 -2.22 -14.07 9.95
C LEU A 13 -1.11 -13.24 10.59
N ASN A 14 -0.16 -13.90 11.25
CA ASN A 14 0.95 -13.24 11.92
C ASN A 14 2.24 -13.48 11.12
N VAL A 15 2.86 -12.42 10.61
CA VAL A 15 4.19 -12.46 10.01
C VAL A 15 5.19 -12.12 11.11
N LEU A 16 5.83 -13.15 11.65
CA LEU A 16 6.71 -13.06 12.80
C LEU A 16 7.94 -12.18 12.53
N SER A 17 8.61 -11.74 13.59
CA SER A 17 9.79 -10.87 13.48
C SER A 17 10.85 -11.46 12.55
N GLY A 18 11.33 -10.64 11.61
CA GLY A 18 12.30 -11.05 10.58
C GLY A 18 11.78 -12.05 9.54
N ALA A 19 10.53 -12.52 9.65
CA ALA A 19 9.95 -13.44 8.68
C ALA A 19 9.50 -12.69 7.42
N ARG A 20 9.49 -13.41 6.29
CA ARG A 20 8.97 -12.91 5.02
C ARG A 20 7.69 -13.67 4.65
N LEU A 21 6.63 -12.91 4.39
CA LEU A 21 5.45 -13.38 3.69
C LEU A 21 5.47 -12.79 2.28
N ASP A 22 5.36 -13.68 1.30
CA ASP A 22 5.35 -13.39 -0.13
C ASP A 22 4.05 -13.93 -0.72
N ALA A 23 3.02 -13.09 -0.66
CA ALA A 23 1.68 -13.33 -1.17
C ALA A 23 1.29 -12.30 -2.24
N ASP A 24 2.30 -11.72 -2.90
CA ASP A 24 2.25 -10.77 -4.02
C ASP A 24 2.21 -11.46 -5.40
N SER A 25 1.61 -12.65 -5.44
CA SER A 25 1.53 -13.51 -6.62
C SER A 25 0.09 -13.70 -7.08
N ALA A 26 -0.15 -13.64 -8.40
CA ALA A 26 -1.45 -13.92 -9.00
C ALA A 26 -1.42 -15.15 -9.93
N PRO A 27 -2.60 -15.69 -10.24
CA PRO A 27 -3.87 -15.43 -9.55
C PRO A 27 -3.85 -16.13 -8.19
N SER A 28 -4.39 -15.52 -7.14
CA SER A 28 -4.60 -16.20 -5.87
C SER A 28 -5.72 -15.53 -5.09
N THR A 29 -6.44 -16.31 -4.29
CA THR A 29 -7.48 -15.81 -3.40
C THR A 29 -7.10 -16.13 -1.97
N ILE A 30 -6.94 -15.10 -1.15
CA ILE A 30 -6.61 -15.25 0.27
C ILE A 30 -7.70 -14.57 1.10
N THR A 31 -8.28 -15.30 2.04
CA THR A 31 -9.20 -14.73 3.03
C THR A 31 -8.63 -14.90 4.42
N VAL A 32 -8.40 -13.79 5.12
CA VAL A 32 -8.01 -13.76 6.53
C VAL A 32 -9.24 -13.41 7.36
N GLY A 33 -9.71 -14.36 8.15
CA GLY A 33 -10.93 -14.26 8.95
C GLY A 33 -10.85 -13.27 10.10
N ARG A 34 -9.65 -12.81 10.45
CA ARG A 34 -9.41 -11.75 11.45
C ARG A 34 -8.36 -10.77 10.96
N ASN A 35 -7.28 -10.58 11.72
CA ASN A 35 -6.29 -9.53 11.47
C ASN A 35 -5.06 -10.07 10.73
N VAL A 36 -4.39 -9.19 10.01
CA VAL A 36 -2.98 -9.38 9.60
C VAL A 36 -2.10 -8.58 10.55
N VAL A 37 -1.05 -9.21 11.07
CA VAL A 37 -0.07 -8.55 11.96
C VAL A 37 1.35 -8.82 11.46
N GLY A 38 2.05 -7.77 11.06
CA GLY A 38 3.48 -7.79 10.77
C GLY A 38 4.28 -7.33 11.99
N TYR A 39 5.17 -8.18 12.47
CA TYR A 39 6.04 -7.92 13.62
C TYR A 39 7.37 -7.28 13.21
N PRO A 40 8.17 -6.76 14.16
CA PRO A 40 9.39 -6.01 13.86
C PRO A 40 10.36 -6.73 12.91
N GLY A 41 10.84 -6.01 11.90
CA GLY A 41 11.77 -6.51 10.87
C GLY A 41 11.15 -7.50 9.88
N SER A 42 9.85 -7.78 9.97
CA SER A 42 9.18 -8.65 9.00
C SER A 42 9.01 -7.98 7.63
N THR A 43 8.88 -8.78 6.58
CA THR A 43 8.49 -8.33 5.24
C THR A 43 7.15 -8.93 4.88
N THR A 44 6.18 -8.09 4.52
CA THR A 44 4.82 -8.53 4.19
C THR A 44 4.43 -8.02 2.81
N GLY A 45 4.56 -8.87 1.79
CA GLY A 45 3.98 -8.66 0.46
C GLY A 45 2.59 -9.29 0.42
N LEU A 46 1.57 -8.48 0.20
CA LEU A 46 0.19 -8.90 0.06
C LEU A 46 -0.38 -8.37 -1.24
N GLY A 47 -0.73 -9.31 -2.10
CA GLY A 47 -1.49 -9.05 -3.29
C GLY A 47 -0.70 -8.38 -4.39
N CYS A 48 -1.35 -8.25 -5.53
CA CYS A 48 -0.81 -7.63 -6.72
C CYS A 48 -1.94 -7.37 -7.74
N THR A 49 -1.83 -6.25 -8.45
CA THR A 49 -2.74 -5.85 -9.52
C THR A 49 -2.06 -5.70 -10.88
N ALA A 50 -2.87 -5.70 -11.94
CA ALA A 50 -2.39 -5.52 -13.32
C ALA A 50 -1.85 -4.11 -13.60
N ALA A 51 -2.24 -3.12 -12.80
CA ALA A 51 -1.88 -1.71 -13.00
C ALA A 51 -0.39 -1.41 -12.77
N HIS A 52 0.38 -2.35 -12.19
CA HIS A 52 1.80 -2.17 -11.88
C HIS A 52 2.72 -3.17 -12.60
N GLY A 53 2.43 -3.52 -13.86
CA GLY A 53 3.24 -4.47 -14.63
C GLY A 53 2.92 -5.95 -14.37
N GLY A 54 1.86 -6.21 -13.60
CA GLY A 54 1.33 -7.55 -13.34
C GLY A 54 2.10 -8.35 -12.29
N CYS A 55 1.52 -9.48 -11.88
CA CYS A 55 2.04 -10.24 -10.77
C CYS A 55 3.20 -11.14 -11.16
N THR A 56 4.27 -11.07 -10.36
CA THR A 56 5.65 -11.39 -10.72
C THR A 56 5.98 -12.87 -10.91
N THR A 57 4.99 -13.74 -11.08
CA THR A 57 5.23 -15.08 -11.65
C THR A 57 5.46 -15.05 -13.17
N GLY A 58 5.76 -13.88 -13.76
CA GLY A 58 5.86 -13.66 -15.20
C GLY A 58 6.89 -12.64 -15.70
N GLY A 59 8.06 -12.50 -15.06
CA GLY A 59 9.18 -11.69 -15.59
C GLY A 59 8.97 -10.16 -15.54
N PRO A 60 10.05 -9.37 -15.79
CA PRO A 60 10.07 -7.91 -15.56
C PRO A 60 9.19 -7.08 -16.52
N ASP A 61 8.59 -7.70 -17.54
CA ASP A 61 7.90 -6.98 -18.62
C ASP A 61 6.39 -7.28 -18.69
N GLY A 62 5.81 -7.88 -17.65
CA GLY A 62 4.38 -8.24 -17.63
C GLY A 62 3.95 -9.21 -18.74
N ASN A 63 4.89 -9.92 -19.37
CA ASN A 63 4.67 -10.80 -20.53
C ASN A 63 4.68 -12.30 -20.17
N GLY A 64 4.68 -12.65 -18.88
CA GLY A 64 4.62 -14.04 -18.45
C GLY A 64 3.21 -14.62 -18.46
N PRO A 65 3.06 -15.90 -18.06
CA PRO A 65 1.78 -16.62 -18.12
C PRO A 65 0.65 -16.00 -17.26
N TYR A 66 1.01 -15.06 -16.38
CA TYR A 66 0.10 -14.37 -15.48
C TYR A 66 -0.01 -12.86 -15.78
N ALA A 67 0.42 -12.45 -16.98
CA ALA A 67 0.21 -11.12 -17.54
C ALA A 67 -1.25 -10.66 -17.38
N GLY A 68 -1.46 -9.48 -16.81
CA GLY A 68 -2.79 -8.90 -16.59
C GLY A 68 -3.66 -9.63 -15.56
N GLN A 69 -3.12 -10.62 -14.84
CA GLN A 69 -3.84 -11.27 -13.74
C GLN A 69 -3.60 -10.52 -12.43
N GLN A 70 -4.54 -10.69 -11.51
CA GLN A 70 -4.53 -10.07 -10.18
C GLN A 70 -4.81 -11.11 -9.10
N SER A 71 -4.37 -10.85 -7.89
CA SER A 71 -4.81 -11.58 -6.70
C SER A 71 -6.00 -10.88 -6.04
N SER A 72 -6.79 -11.62 -5.29
CA SER A 72 -7.82 -11.07 -4.42
C SER A 72 -7.51 -11.45 -2.98
N ILE A 73 -7.26 -10.47 -2.13
CA ILE A 73 -7.02 -10.71 -0.71
C ILE A 73 -8.03 -9.94 0.11
N THR A 74 -8.73 -10.63 0.99
CA THR A 74 -9.69 -10.02 1.92
C THR A 74 -9.22 -10.23 3.35
N ILE A 75 -9.11 -9.14 4.10
CA ILE A 75 -8.82 -9.12 5.53
C ILE A 75 -10.10 -8.68 6.25
N MET A 76 -10.72 -9.58 6.99
CA MET A 76 -11.99 -9.31 7.68
C MET A 76 -11.85 -8.36 8.88
N GLY A 77 -10.63 -8.21 9.42
CA GLY A 77 -10.29 -7.31 10.51
C GLY A 77 -9.34 -6.20 10.08
N ASN A 78 -8.35 -5.90 10.93
CA ASN A 78 -7.34 -4.88 10.70
C ASN A 78 -6.06 -5.47 10.08
N ALA A 79 -5.28 -4.62 9.41
CA ALA A 79 -3.87 -4.87 9.11
C ALA A 79 -3.01 -3.96 9.99
N SER A 80 -2.06 -4.54 10.73
CA SER A 80 -1.19 -3.80 11.65
C SER A 80 0.27 -4.19 11.45
N PHE A 81 1.11 -3.19 11.21
CA PHE A 81 2.54 -3.35 10.93
C PHE A 81 3.32 -2.54 11.96
N ASP A 82 4.10 -3.20 12.79
CA ASP A 82 4.88 -2.58 13.85
C ASP A 82 6.37 -2.77 13.57
N HIS A 83 7.06 -1.69 13.23
CA HIS A 83 8.48 -1.65 12.89
C HIS A 83 8.89 -2.70 11.84
N VAL A 84 8.03 -2.96 10.86
CA VAL A 84 8.31 -3.91 9.77
C VAL A 84 9.44 -3.41 8.89
N PHE A 85 10.18 -4.33 8.27
CA PHE A 85 11.18 -3.97 7.27
C PHE A 85 10.50 -3.45 5.99
N ASN A 86 9.43 -4.13 5.54
CA ASN A 86 8.62 -3.67 4.42
C ASN A 86 7.18 -4.18 4.51
N ALA A 87 6.22 -3.38 4.02
CA ALA A 87 4.89 -3.85 3.67
C ALA A 87 4.49 -3.32 2.28
N ALA A 88 4.25 -4.23 1.35
CA ALA A 88 3.73 -3.92 0.02
C ALA A 88 2.31 -4.48 -0.06
N LEU A 89 1.33 -3.58 -0.05
CA LEU A 89 -0.09 -3.87 -0.13
C LEU A 89 -0.57 -3.47 -1.52
N ASP A 90 -1.16 -4.41 -2.25
CA ASP A 90 -1.65 -4.19 -3.61
C ASP A 90 -2.90 -5.03 -3.89
N GLY A 91 -4.04 -4.38 -4.18
CA GLY A 91 -5.28 -5.06 -4.54
C GLY A 91 -5.99 -5.75 -3.38
N LEU A 92 -5.90 -5.19 -2.17
CA LEU A 92 -6.51 -5.75 -0.97
C LEU A 92 -7.91 -5.18 -0.70
N THR A 93 -8.73 -5.96 -0.01
CA THR A 93 -9.90 -5.46 0.72
C THR A 93 -9.68 -5.63 2.21
N VAL A 94 -9.66 -4.54 2.97
CA VAL A 94 -9.51 -4.51 4.42
C VAL A 94 -10.79 -3.95 5.04
N ASN A 95 -11.52 -4.79 5.78
CA ASN A 95 -12.78 -4.38 6.41
C ASN A 95 -12.57 -3.50 7.66
N GLY A 96 -11.37 -3.50 8.22
CA GLY A 96 -10.97 -2.65 9.34
C GLY A 96 -10.00 -1.54 8.93
N ASN A 97 -9.12 -1.19 9.86
CA ASN A 97 -8.08 -0.20 9.66
C ASN A 97 -6.79 -0.83 9.13
N VAL A 98 -6.00 -0.02 8.43
CA VAL A 98 -4.59 -0.30 8.13
C VAL A 98 -3.73 0.64 8.96
N THR A 99 -2.80 0.09 9.73
CA THR A 99 -1.90 0.87 10.58
C THR A 99 -0.47 0.38 10.41
N SER A 100 0.45 1.30 10.13
CA SER A 100 1.89 1.06 10.12
C SER A 100 2.57 2.08 11.01
N VAL A 101 3.42 1.61 11.94
CA VAL A 101 4.18 2.48 12.85
C VAL A 101 5.63 2.05 12.85
N GLY A 102 6.53 2.99 12.59
CA GLY A 102 7.97 2.75 12.55
C GLY A 102 8.42 1.91 11.35
N GLY A 103 9.71 1.55 11.36
CA GLY A 103 10.29 0.61 10.42
C GLY A 103 10.66 1.21 9.07
N GLY A 104 10.63 0.36 8.05
CA GLY A 104 11.17 0.62 6.73
C GLY A 104 12.60 0.10 6.57
N ALA A 105 13.05 0.00 5.32
CA ALA A 105 14.33 -0.59 4.97
C ALA A 105 15.52 0.39 5.11
N GLY A 106 15.27 1.63 5.52
CA GLY A 106 16.25 2.71 5.51
C GLY A 106 16.38 3.39 4.14
N PHE A 107 17.37 4.27 4.02
CA PHE A 107 17.60 5.16 2.86
C PHE A 107 18.54 4.55 1.82
N ASP A 108 18.48 3.24 1.60
CA ASP A 108 19.36 2.59 0.64
C ASP A 108 18.89 2.88 -0.79
N PHE A 109 19.16 4.07 -1.32
CA PHE A 109 18.91 4.47 -2.71
C PHE A 109 20.22 4.42 -3.51
N PRO A 110 20.28 3.78 -4.70
CA PRO A 110 19.17 3.38 -5.57
C PRO A 110 18.58 1.99 -5.30
N GLY A 111 18.88 1.34 -4.17
CA GLY A 111 18.05 0.24 -3.70
C GLY A 111 16.59 0.71 -3.59
N PHE A 112 15.64 -0.15 -3.94
CA PHE A 112 14.24 0.23 -4.01
C PHE A 112 13.40 -0.79 -3.26
N ILE A 113 13.04 -0.44 -2.03
CA ILE A 113 12.16 -1.25 -1.18
C ILE A 113 10.94 -0.39 -0.88
N PRO A 114 9.91 -0.45 -1.74
CA PRO A 114 8.73 0.39 -1.61
C PRO A 114 7.86 -0.13 -0.47
N PHE A 115 7.44 0.78 0.40
CA PHE A 115 6.26 0.56 1.22
C PHE A 115 5.06 1.09 0.43
N SER A 116 4.07 0.24 0.15
CA SER A 116 2.98 0.64 -0.74
C SER A 116 1.60 0.28 -0.20
N VAL A 117 0.65 1.17 -0.47
CA VAL A 117 -0.80 0.95 -0.34
C VAL A 117 -1.39 1.28 -1.71
N LYS A 118 -1.78 0.26 -2.46
CA LYS A 118 -2.02 0.37 -3.90
C LYS A 118 -3.27 -0.39 -4.27
N ASP A 119 -4.16 0.25 -5.03
CA ASP A 119 -5.36 -0.40 -5.56
C ASP A 119 -6.22 -1.08 -4.46
N ASP A 120 -6.11 -0.57 -3.23
CA ASP A 120 -6.69 -1.14 -2.02
C ASP A 120 -8.06 -0.54 -1.71
N THR A 121 -8.96 -1.35 -1.16
CA THR A 121 -10.19 -0.88 -0.49
C THR A 121 -10.03 -1.04 1.01
N ILE A 122 -10.08 0.07 1.76
CA ILE A 122 -9.96 0.12 3.22
C ILE A 122 -11.23 0.75 3.80
N HIS A 123 -12.05 -0.06 4.46
CA HIS A 123 -13.31 0.41 5.06
C HIS A 123 -13.11 1.20 6.37
N GLY A 124 -11.91 1.15 6.95
CA GLY A 124 -11.50 1.91 8.12
C GLY A 124 -10.62 3.12 7.79
N ASN A 125 -9.69 3.42 8.69
CA ASN A 125 -8.67 4.44 8.50
C ASN A 125 -7.37 3.82 7.98
N LEU A 126 -6.60 4.62 7.25
CA LEU A 126 -5.20 4.36 6.96
C LEU A 126 -4.34 5.26 7.86
N THR A 127 -3.39 4.67 8.57
CA THR A 127 -2.39 5.40 9.37
C THR A 127 -1.01 4.85 9.09
N VAL A 128 -0.10 5.70 8.66
CA VAL A 128 1.32 5.36 8.48
C VAL A 128 2.12 6.42 9.20
N SER A 129 2.95 6.01 10.16
CA SER A 129 3.81 6.93 10.87
C SER A 129 5.22 6.40 11.14
N GLY A 130 6.20 7.29 11.19
CA GLY A 130 7.59 6.95 11.57
C GLY A 130 8.31 6.03 10.59
N LEU A 131 7.91 6.04 9.32
CA LEU A 131 8.49 5.17 8.28
C LEU A 131 9.79 5.78 7.74
N SER A 132 10.85 4.97 7.63
CA SER A 132 12.11 5.36 6.97
C SER A 132 12.45 4.34 5.88
N THR A 133 12.17 4.67 4.62
CA THR A 133 12.35 3.75 3.48
C THR A 133 12.83 4.49 2.23
N THR A 134 12.84 3.85 1.06
CA THR A 134 13.25 4.49 -0.20
C THR A 134 12.07 5.16 -0.90
N TRP A 135 10.89 4.53 -0.92
CA TRP A 135 9.68 5.03 -1.59
C TRP A 135 8.43 4.66 -0.78
N PHE A 136 7.45 5.57 -0.77
CA PHE A 136 6.14 5.38 -0.15
C PHE A 136 5.03 5.98 -1.02
N GLY A 137 3.93 5.25 -1.15
CA GLY A 137 2.76 5.82 -1.79
C GLY A 137 1.44 5.17 -1.40
N VAL A 138 0.41 5.99 -1.53
CA VAL A 138 -1.00 5.63 -1.46
C VAL A 138 -1.57 5.96 -2.84
N ILE A 139 -1.97 4.93 -3.59
CA ILE A 139 -2.28 5.08 -5.01
C ILE A 139 -3.52 4.29 -5.37
N ARG A 140 -4.49 4.98 -5.98
CA ARG A 140 -5.74 4.37 -6.47
C ARG A 140 -6.50 3.59 -5.40
N SER A 141 -6.35 4.00 -4.15
CA SER A 141 -7.02 3.35 -3.03
C SER A 141 -8.34 4.04 -2.70
N THR A 142 -9.32 3.25 -2.28
CA THR A 142 -10.55 3.76 -1.67
C THR A 142 -10.47 3.56 -0.16
N ILE A 143 -10.47 4.66 0.59
CA ILE A 143 -10.42 4.67 2.05
C ILE A 143 -11.66 5.38 2.61
N ASP A 144 -12.56 4.66 3.28
CA ASP A 144 -13.81 5.24 3.82
C ASP A 144 -13.55 6.20 5.00
N GLY A 145 -12.44 5.99 5.72
CA GLY A 145 -12.05 6.74 6.91
C GLY A 145 -11.11 7.91 6.64
N ASN A 146 -10.27 8.19 7.64
CA ASN A 146 -9.20 9.17 7.54
C ASN A 146 -7.93 8.51 7.00
N VAL A 147 -7.12 9.31 6.31
CA VAL A 147 -5.74 9.00 5.98
C VAL A 147 -4.84 9.91 6.81
N SER A 148 -3.99 9.32 7.65
CA SER A 148 -3.02 10.04 8.48
C SER A 148 -1.62 9.54 8.20
N LEU A 149 -0.81 10.42 7.62
CA LEU A 149 0.56 10.15 7.18
C LEU A 149 1.48 11.10 7.94
N SER A 150 2.36 10.57 8.78
CA SER A 150 3.26 11.42 9.57
C SER A 150 4.67 10.89 9.73
N ASP A 151 5.65 11.78 9.81
CA ASP A 151 7.04 11.40 10.13
C ASP A 151 7.59 10.32 9.16
N ILE A 152 7.31 10.50 7.86
CA ILE A 152 7.75 9.60 6.79
C ILE A 152 8.97 10.22 6.13
N MET A 153 10.09 9.53 6.18
CA MET A 153 11.35 9.96 5.56
C MET A 153 11.72 8.97 4.46
N LEU A 154 11.98 9.47 3.26
CA LEU A 154 12.29 8.67 2.08
C LEU A 154 13.66 9.00 1.51
N GLY A 155 14.32 7.98 0.97
CA GLY A 155 15.62 8.11 0.31
C GLY A 155 15.51 8.65 -1.11
N ASP A 156 14.41 8.34 -1.80
CA ASP A 156 14.12 8.85 -3.14
C ASP A 156 13.51 10.25 -3.06
N PRO A 157 14.13 11.28 -3.68
CA PRO A 157 13.57 12.63 -3.75
C PRO A 157 12.20 12.68 -4.42
N ASP A 158 11.87 11.70 -5.26
CA ASP A 158 10.60 11.62 -5.96
C ASP A 158 9.63 10.61 -5.34
N GLY A 159 10.04 9.92 -4.27
CA GLY A 159 9.37 8.69 -3.87
C GLY A 159 8.15 8.83 -2.98
N ASN A 160 7.56 10.02 -2.83
CA ASN A 160 6.41 10.25 -1.95
C ASN A 160 5.16 10.61 -2.74
N GLU A 161 4.28 9.64 -2.99
CA GLU A 161 3.19 9.81 -3.96
C GLU A 161 1.83 9.47 -3.37
N ILE A 162 0.90 10.43 -3.39
CA ILE A 162 -0.47 10.30 -2.86
C ILE A 162 -1.44 10.73 -3.96
N VAL A 163 -1.91 9.76 -4.75
CA VAL A 163 -2.56 10.05 -6.04
C VAL A 163 -3.70 9.07 -6.37
N HIS A 164 -4.72 9.59 -7.05
CA HIS A 164 -5.91 8.85 -7.50
C HIS A 164 -6.75 8.17 -6.41
N ASP A 165 -6.63 8.62 -5.16
CA ASP A 165 -7.34 8.03 -4.04
C ASP A 165 -8.75 8.61 -3.85
N THR A 166 -9.65 7.80 -3.31
CA THR A 166 -10.92 8.29 -2.76
C THR A 166 -10.87 8.20 -1.25
N ILE A 167 -10.81 9.33 -0.56
CA ILE A 167 -10.69 9.42 0.90
C ILE A 167 -11.99 9.99 1.47
N GLY A 168 -12.74 9.19 2.22
CA GLY A 168 -14.07 9.56 2.71
C GLY A 168 -14.09 10.64 3.80
N LYS A 169 -12.99 10.83 4.53
CA LYS A 169 -12.88 11.83 5.61
C LYS A 169 -11.72 12.79 5.40
N ASN A 170 -10.78 12.85 6.33
CA ASN A 170 -9.67 13.81 6.29
C ASN A 170 -8.41 13.15 5.74
N LEU A 171 -7.61 13.93 5.01
CA LEU A 171 -6.24 13.60 4.61
C LEU A 171 -5.28 14.50 5.40
N ILE A 172 -4.40 13.88 6.18
CA ILE A 172 -3.44 14.59 7.04
C ILE A 172 -2.04 14.11 6.67
N CYS A 173 -1.17 15.05 6.29
CA CYS A 173 0.21 14.78 5.91
C CYS A 173 1.15 15.74 6.63
N THR A 174 1.98 15.22 7.52
CA THR A 174 2.84 16.06 8.38
C THR A 174 4.24 15.45 8.53
N ASN A 175 5.28 16.28 8.56
CA ASN A 175 6.66 15.82 8.72
C ASN A 175 7.08 14.74 7.70
N MET A 176 6.62 14.86 6.45
CA MET A 176 7.00 13.98 5.35
C MET A 176 8.17 14.61 4.57
N VAL A 177 9.22 13.84 4.31
CA VAL A 177 10.40 14.28 3.56
C VAL A 177 10.79 13.20 2.54
N PRO A 178 10.74 13.45 1.22
CA PRO A 178 10.27 14.69 0.58
C PRO A 178 8.78 14.93 0.86
N ALA A 179 8.31 16.15 0.60
CA ALA A 179 6.88 16.43 0.66
C ALA A 179 6.13 15.58 -0.38
N PRO A 180 4.88 15.15 -0.13
CA PRO A 180 4.16 14.33 -1.09
C PRO A 180 3.90 15.10 -2.36
N GLN A 181 3.90 14.39 -3.49
CA GLN A 181 3.78 14.96 -4.81
C GLN A 181 2.85 14.15 -5.71
N ILE A 182 2.50 14.76 -6.83
CA ILE A 182 1.97 14.05 -8.00
C ILE A 182 3.21 13.55 -8.73
N GLY A 183 3.57 12.29 -8.49
CA GLY A 183 4.74 11.66 -9.10
C GLY A 183 4.44 11.08 -10.48
N ASP A 184 5.32 10.20 -10.95
CA ASP A 184 5.22 9.51 -12.23
C ASP A 184 4.59 8.12 -12.12
N ALA A 185 4.16 7.69 -10.92
CA ALA A 185 3.21 6.58 -10.78
C ALA A 185 1.78 6.95 -11.18
N ASP A 186 1.54 8.24 -11.45
CA ASP A 186 0.55 8.74 -12.40
C ASP A 186 1.25 8.73 -13.76
N ASP A 187 0.84 7.91 -14.72
CA ASP A 187 1.54 7.60 -15.98
C ASP A 187 1.67 8.80 -16.96
N GLY A 188 1.84 10.03 -16.46
CA GLY A 188 2.12 11.26 -17.18
C GLY A 188 0.96 11.79 -18.01
N ILE A 189 -0.21 11.15 -17.94
CA ILE A 189 -1.40 11.51 -18.70
C ILE A 189 -2.59 11.39 -17.76
N PRO A 190 -3.45 12.42 -17.63
CA PRO A 190 -4.77 12.24 -17.04
C PRO A 190 -5.58 11.32 -17.95
N ASP A 191 -5.41 10.02 -17.77
CA ASP A 191 -6.35 9.02 -18.25
C ASP A 191 -7.66 9.31 -17.52
N PRO A 192 -8.80 9.48 -18.21
CA PRO A 192 -10.10 9.58 -17.55
C PRO A 192 -10.42 8.41 -16.60
N SER A 193 -9.67 7.31 -16.68
CA SER A 193 -9.71 6.17 -15.77
C SER A 193 -9.01 6.42 -14.42
N TYR A 194 -8.13 7.42 -14.31
CA TYR A 194 -7.39 7.77 -13.09
C TYR A 194 -7.61 9.24 -12.71
N PRO A 195 -8.77 9.58 -12.08
CA PRO A 195 -9.06 10.95 -11.65
C PRO A 195 -8.13 11.39 -10.52
N PHE A 196 -7.99 12.70 -10.30
CA PHE A 196 -7.29 13.22 -9.11
C PHE A 196 -7.87 12.67 -7.81
N SER A 197 -7.04 12.59 -6.77
CA SER A 197 -7.50 12.19 -5.44
C SER A 197 -8.64 13.11 -4.95
N THR A 198 -9.64 12.52 -4.32
CA THR A 198 -10.78 13.22 -3.72
C THR A 198 -10.79 13.01 -2.21
N VAL A 199 -11.07 14.06 -1.44
CA VAL A 199 -11.09 14.02 0.03
C VAL A 199 -12.41 14.57 0.55
N GLY A 200 -13.23 13.77 1.22
CA GLY A 200 -14.59 14.16 1.62
C GLY A 200 -14.66 15.27 2.68
N ARG A 201 -13.55 15.62 3.33
CA ARG A 201 -13.46 16.67 4.36
C ARG A 201 -12.22 17.54 4.17
N ASN A 202 -11.29 17.52 5.13
CA ASN A 202 -10.17 18.44 5.17
C ASN A 202 -8.90 17.78 4.64
N VAL A 203 -8.10 18.58 3.94
CA VAL A 203 -6.71 18.28 3.62
C VAL A 203 -5.83 19.15 4.50
N ILE A 204 -4.94 18.53 5.26
CA ILE A 204 -4.12 19.19 6.29
C ILE A 204 -2.64 18.90 6.05
N GLY A 205 -1.84 19.96 6.05
CA GLY A 205 -0.39 19.87 5.95
C GLY A 205 0.12 19.71 4.51
N GLN A 206 1.10 18.84 4.30
CA GLN A 206 1.90 18.78 3.07
C GLN A 206 1.15 18.18 1.87
N CYS A 207 0.01 17.51 2.08
CA CYS A 207 -0.84 17.00 0.99
C CYS A 207 -1.79 18.05 0.41
N GLY A 208 -1.60 19.35 0.68
CA GLY A 208 -2.49 20.43 0.24
C GLY A 208 -2.67 20.57 -1.28
N PHE A 209 -1.91 19.83 -2.10
CA PHE A 209 -2.13 19.74 -3.55
C PHE A 209 -3.33 18.85 -3.91
N VAL A 210 -3.77 17.97 -3.01
CA VAL A 210 -4.97 17.15 -3.18
C VAL A 210 -6.21 18.02 -2.98
N LEU A 211 -7.19 17.88 -3.87
CA LEU A 211 -8.39 18.70 -3.85
C LEU A 211 -9.37 18.20 -2.78
N ALA A 212 -9.80 19.11 -1.91
CA ALA A 212 -11.01 18.97 -1.11
C ALA A 212 -12.20 19.61 -1.86
N PRO A 213 -13.43 19.09 -1.73
CA PRO A 213 -14.63 19.69 -2.29
C PRO A 213 -14.95 21.05 -1.68
#